data_AF-A0A7V2W1J2-F1
#
_entry.id   AF-A0A7V2W1J2-F1
#
_cell.length_a   1.000
_cell.length_b   1.000
_cell.length_c   1.000
_cell.angle_alpha   90.00
_cell.angle_beta   90.00
_cell.angle_gamma   90.00
#
_symmetry.space_group_name_H-M   'P 1'
#
loop_
_entity.id
_entity.type
_entity.pdbx_description
1 polymer ?
#
loop_
_entity_poly.entity_id
_entity_poly.type
_entity_poly.pdbx_seq_one_letter_code
_entity_poly.pdbx_strand_id
1 'polypeptide(L)'
;MSKAIAIPVICVLAVAFLVTGYFLWSQTGKLGDARDEIADLEGNVASLEGNIDDLEGEVSALEGNVDDLEENVSDLEDEVTDLEGNVSDLEDDLADSEATVSYLEINLADANSEISGLEGDVLALESTNASLTDELDTVKSPRHFSSLSELTNWLDNDDTNIAYAGERPIVQAFILMVRALRDGYIITVSIWESGGSVWVTNTAYIGSSIYRIDADDDYTLLWKSGMETVPSKPLP
;
A
#
# COMPACT_ATOMS: atom_id res chain seq x y z
N MET A 1 -101.03 59.89 -96.93
CA MET A 1 -100.21 60.60 -95.94
C MET A 1 -98.80 60.01 -95.94
N SER A 2 -97.85 60.83 -96.41
CA SER A 2 -96.41 60.86 -96.10
C SER A 2 -95.57 59.56 -96.05
N LYS A 3 -95.09 59.10 -97.22
CA LYS A 3 -93.83 58.32 -97.30
C LYS A 3 -92.61 59.11 -96.78
N ALA A 4 -92.74 60.44 -96.61
CA ALA A 4 -91.69 61.35 -96.12
C ALA A 4 -91.37 61.21 -94.62
N ILE A 5 -92.28 60.64 -93.81
CA ILE A 5 -92.07 60.37 -92.38
C ILE A 5 -91.62 58.92 -92.13
N ALA A 6 -91.95 57.99 -93.03
CA ALA A 6 -91.61 56.57 -92.87
C ALA A 6 -90.10 56.30 -92.86
N ILE A 7 -89.33 56.94 -93.77
CA ILE A 7 -87.87 56.76 -93.86
C ILE A 7 -87.15 57.20 -92.56
N PRO A 8 -87.36 58.42 -92.01
CA PRO A 8 -86.71 58.83 -90.77
C PRO A 8 -87.16 58.00 -89.55
N VAL A 9 -88.43 57.58 -89.46
CA VAL A 9 -88.90 56.70 -88.38
C VAL A 9 -88.24 55.32 -88.46
N ILE A 10 -88.11 54.75 -89.66
CA ILE A 10 -87.40 53.48 -89.87
C ILE A 10 -85.92 53.61 -89.53
N CYS A 11 -85.26 54.72 -89.89
CA CYS A 11 -83.88 54.98 -89.52
C CYS A 11 -83.68 55.12 -88.00
N VAL A 12 -84.58 55.83 -87.30
CA VAL A 12 -84.52 55.96 -85.83
C VAL A 12 -84.72 54.61 -85.14
N LEU A 13 -85.66 53.79 -85.63
CA LEU A 13 -85.88 52.44 -85.11
C LEU A 13 -84.70 51.51 -85.40
N ALA A 14 -84.07 51.61 -86.57
CA ALA A 14 -82.88 50.83 -86.91
C ALA A 14 -81.67 51.22 -86.05
N VAL A 15 -81.46 52.52 -85.80
CA VAL A 15 -80.42 53.01 -84.88
C VAL A 15 -80.71 52.55 -83.45
N ALA A 16 -81.96 52.64 -82.99
CA ALA A 16 -82.35 52.13 -81.68
C ALA A 16 -82.07 50.62 -81.54
N PHE A 17 -82.41 49.83 -82.57
CA PHE A 17 -82.15 48.39 -82.59
C PHE A 17 -80.65 48.08 -82.54
N LEU A 18 -79.82 48.79 -83.32
CA LEU A 18 -78.36 48.64 -83.30
C LEU A 18 -77.74 49.06 -81.96
N VAL A 19 -78.20 50.16 -81.36
CA VAL A 19 -77.74 50.62 -80.03
C VAL A 19 -78.14 49.62 -78.95
N THR A 20 -79.39 49.13 -78.96
CA THR A 20 -79.83 48.10 -78.00
C THR A 20 -79.12 46.77 -78.20
N GLY A 21 -78.85 46.37 -79.45
CA GLY A 21 -78.08 45.17 -79.78
C GLY A 21 -76.63 45.27 -79.32
N TYR A 22 -75.98 46.42 -79.53
CA TYR A 22 -74.64 46.69 -79.03
C TYR A 22 -74.58 46.71 -77.50
N PHE A 23 -75.56 47.33 -76.84
CA PHE A 23 -75.65 47.35 -75.38
C PHE A 23 -75.84 45.94 -74.81
N LEU A 24 -76.73 45.13 -75.40
CA LEU A 24 -76.92 43.73 -75.02
C LEU A 24 -75.64 42.91 -75.25
N TRP A 25 -74.96 43.09 -76.39
CA TRP A 25 -73.69 42.43 -76.70
C TRP A 25 -72.58 42.79 -75.69
N SER A 26 -72.49 44.08 -75.32
CA SER A 26 -71.57 44.56 -74.29
C SER A 26 -71.90 44.00 -72.91
N GLN A 27 -73.19 43.92 -72.54
CA GLN A 27 -73.62 43.29 -71.29
C GLN A 27 -73.32 41.79 -71.25
N THR A 28 -73.55 41.07 -72.35
CA THR A 28 -73.16 39.65 -72.44
C THR A 28 -71.65 39.44 -72.38
N GLY A 29 -70.84 40.37 -72.89
CA GLY A 29 -69.38 40.34 -72.75
C GLY A 29 -68.95 40.47 -71.28
N LYS A 30 -69.43 41.50 -70.58
CA LYS A 30 -69.15 41.69 -69.14
C LYS A 30 -69.61 40.52 -68.27
N LEU A 31 -70.74 39.90 -68.61
CA LEU A 31 -71.24 38.72 -67.91
C LEU A 31 -70.35 37.49 -68.16
N GLY A 32 -69.78 37.38 -69.36
CA GLY A 32 -68.77 36.38 -69.70
C GLY A 32 -67.50 36.59 -68.87
N ASP A 33 -66.94 37.79 -68.90
CA ASP A 33 -65.73 38.14 -68.14
C ASP A 33 -65.89 37.88 -66.63
N ALA A 34 -67.03 38.27 -66.05
CA ALA A 34 -67.33 38.02 -64.64
C ALA A 34 -67.49 36.52 -64.32
N ARG A 35 -67.97 35.72 -65.27
CA ARG A 35 -68.10 34.27 -65.10
C ARG A 35 -66.73 33.59 -65.13
N ASP A 36 -65.85 34.05 -66.02
CA ASP A 36 -64.47 33.56 -66.10
C ASP A 36 -63.71 33.94 -64.81
N GLU A 37 -63.87 35.17 -64.31
CA GLU A 37 -63.29 35.60 -63.03
C GLU A 37 -63.80 34.75 -61.84
N ILE A 38 -65.10 34.42 -61.81
CA ILE A 38 -65.65 33.52 -60.78
C ILE A 38 -65.01 32.13 -60.88
N ALA A 39 -64.87 31.57 -62.08
CA ALA A 39 -64.26 30.25 -62.27
C ALA A 39 -62.79 30.23 -61.84
N ASP A 40 -62.04 31.30 -62.14
CA ASP A 40 -60.64 31.47 -61.69
C ASP A 40 -60.55 31.57 -60.16
N LEU A 41 -61.46 32.33 -59.53
CA LEU A 41 -61.54 32.44 -58.07
C LEU A 41 -61.89 31.10 -57.41
N GLU A 42 -62.87 30.36 -57.96
CA GLU A 42 -63.21 29.01 -57.49
C GLU A 42 -62.01 28.05 -57.58
N GLY A 43 -61.24 28.12 -58.67
CA GLY A 43 -60.00 27.35 -58.83
C GLY A 43 -58.93 27.74 -57.80
N ASN A 44 -58.77 29.03 -57.51
CA ASN A 44 -57.84 29.52 -56.48
C ASN A 44 -58.27 29.07 -55.07
N VAL A 45 -59.57 29.11 -54.77
CA VAL A 45 -60.12 28.63 -53.50
C VAL A 45 -59.82 27.14 -53.32
N ALA A 46 -60.10 26.30 -54.33
CA ALA A 46 -59.81 24.87 -54.26
C ALA A 46 -58.30 24.57 -54.08
N SER A 47 -57.43 25.37 -54.71
CA SER A 47 -55.99 25.27 -54.53
C SER A 47 -55.54 25.64 -53.11
N LEU A 48 -56.10 26.71 -52.54
CA LEU A 48 -55.84 27.12 -51.17
C LEU A 48 -56.34 26.09 -50.15
N GLU A 49 -57.52 25.51 -50.36
CA GLU A 49 -58.05 24.43 -49.53
C GLU A 49 -57.10 23.22 -49.52
N GLY A 50 -56.60 22.79 -50.69
CA GLY A 50 -55.60 21.72 -50.74
C GLY A 50 -54.29 22.04 -50.01
N ASN A 51 -53.79 23.27 -50.12
CA ASN A 51 -52.60 23.70 -49.38
C ASN A 51 -52.83 23.73 -47.86
N ILE A 52 -54.05 24.05 -47.41
CA ILE A 52 -54.42 24.02 -45.99
C ILE A 52 -54.40 22.57 -45.50
N ASP A 53 -55.03 21.64 -46.22
CA ASP A 53 -55.04 20.22 -45.85
C ASP A 53 -53.61 19.64 -45.76
N ASP A 54 -52.73 19.99 -46.70
CA ASP A 54 -51.32 19.57 -46.69
C ASP A 54 -50.57 20.14 -45.47
N LEU A 55 -50.77 21.43 -45.14
CA LEU A 55 -50.18 22.07 -43.96
C LEU A 55 -50.69 21.47 -42.65
N GLU A 56 -51.99 21.16 -42.55
CA GLU A 56 -52.56 20.48 -41.38
C GLU A 56 -51.95 19.08 -41.18
N GLY A 57 -51.67 18.37 -42.28
CA GLY A 57 -50.93 17.11 -42.24
C GLY A 57 -49.49 17.26 -41.76
N GLU A 58 -48.77 18.28 -42.24
CA GLU A 58 -47.39 18.58 -41.82
C GLU A 58 -47.34 18.97 -40.34
N VAL A 59 -48.28 19.79 -39.87
CA VAL A 59 -48.40 20.17 -38.45
C VAL A 59 -48.62 18.93 -37.58
N SER A 60 -49.56 18.05 -37.95
CA SER A 60 -49.83 16.82 -37.19
C SER A 60 -48.60 15.90 -37.11
N ALA A 61 -47.81 15.81 -38.19
CA ALA A 61 -46.58 15.02 -38.21
C ALA A 61 -45.48 15.65 -37.35
N LEU A 62 -45.37 16.98 -37.34
CA LEU A 62 -44.44 17.70 -36.47
C LEU A 62 -44.81 17.55 -34.99
N GLU A 63 -46.10 17.61 -34.65
CA GLU A 63 -46.58 17.35 -33.29
C GLU A 63 -46.18 15.95 -32.81
N GLY A 64 -46.39 14.92 -33.63
CA GLY A 64 -45.94 13.56 -33.29
C GLY A 64 -44.41 13.44 -33.10
N ASN A 65 -43.62 14.11 -33.94
CA ASN A 65 -42.16 14.13 -33.77
C ASN A 65 -41.72 14.86 -32.50
N VAL A 66 -42.46 15.88 -32.06
CA VAL A 66 -42.19 16.60 -30.80
C VAL A 66 -42.48 15.68 -29.63
N ASP A 67 -43.62 15.00 -29.62
CA ASP A 67 -43.97 14.04 -28.57
C ASP A 67 -42.91 12.93 -28.44
N ASP A 68 -42.46 12.35 -29.56
CA ASP A 68 -41.39 11.33 -29.57
C ASP A 68 -40.06 11.89 -29.03
N LEU A 69 -39.73 13.14 -29.34
CA LEU A 69 -38.51 13.79 -28.83
C LEU A 69 -38.61 14.07 -27.33
N GLU A 70 -39.77 14.47 -26.83
CA GLU A 70 -40.01 14.68 -25.40
C GLU A 70 -39.86 13.38 -24.60
N GLU A 71 -40.36 12.25 -25.12
CA GLU A 71 -40.16 10.92 -24.51
C GLU A 71 -38.68 10.54 -24.47
N ASN A 72 -37.96 10.68 -25.59
CA ASN A 72 -36.52 10.39 -25.64
C ASN A 72 -35.70 11.27 -24.69
N VAL A 73 -36.08 12.53 -24.50
CA VAL A 73 -35.41 13.42 -23.54
C VAL A 73 -35.65 12.92 -22.11
N SER A 74 -36.88 12.54 -21.78
CA SER A 74 -37.19 11.98 -20.45
C SER A 74 -36.38 10.72 -20.16
N ASP A 75 -36.30 9.79 -21.12
CA ASP A 75 -35.53 8.55 -20.96
C ASP A 75 -34.03 8.83 -20.74
N LEU A 76 -33.47 9.82 -21.45
CA LEU A 76 -32.07 10.24 -21.27
C LEU A 76 -31.83 10.92 -19.92
N GLU A 77 -32.79 11.69 -19.40
CA GLU A 77 -32.70 12.31 -18.07
C GLU A 77 -32.69 11.24 -16.96
N ASP A 78 -33.48 10.19 -17.12
CA ASP A 78 -33.49 9.04 -16.20
C ASP A 78 -32.15 8.26 -16.28
N GLU A 79 -31.63 8.00 -17.49
CA GLU A 79 -30.32 7.34 -17.66
C GLU A 79 -29.18 8.15 -17.04
N VAL A 80 -29.19 9.47 -17.20
CA VAL A 80 -28.20 10.35 -16.57
C VAL A 80 -28.28 10.25 -15.04
N THR A 81 -29.48 10.25 -14.47
CA THR A 81 -29.68 10.13 -13.02
C THR A 81 -29.14 8.80 -12.48
N ASP A 82 -29.41 7.70 -13.19
CA ASP A 82 -28.90 6.37 -12.83
C ASP A 82 -27.37 6.31 -12.92
N LEU A 83 -26.77 6.91 -13.96
CA LEU A 83 -25.33 6.99 -14.12
C LEU A 83 -24.67 7.84 -13.03
N GLU A 84 -25.27 8.96 -12.64
CA GLU A 84 -24.80 9.78 -11.51
C GLU A 84 -24.81 8.99 -10.20
N GLY A 85 -25.85 8.19 -9.96
CA GLY A 85 -25.92 7.28 -8.82
C GLY A 85 -24.79 6.24 -8.83
N ASN A 86 -24.58 5.56 -9.96
CA ASN A 86 -23.49 4.58 -10.10
C ASN A 86 -22.10 5.20 -9.91
N VAL A 87 -21.89 6.43 -10.37
CA VAL A 87 -20.63 7.15 -10.16
C VAL A 87 -20.42 7.42 -8.66
N SER A 88 -21.45 7.87 -7.95
CA SER A 88 -21.36 8.09 -6.50
C SER A 88 -21.01 6.82 -5.74
N ASP A 89 -21.66 5.69 -6.07
CA ASP A 89 -21.38 4.40 -5.42
C ASP A 89 -19.93 3.94 -5.69
N LEU A 90 -19.43 4.14 -6.91
CA LEU A 90 -18.03 3.81 -7.26
C LEU A 90 -17.02 4.72 -6.56
N GLU A 91 -17.34 5.99 -6.32
CA GLU A 91 -16.51 6.91 -5.56
C GLU A 91 -16.39 6.48 -4.09
N ASP A 92 -17.49 6.03 -3.49
CA ASP A 92 -17.52 5.50 -2.12
C ASP A 92 -16.71 4.18 -2.02
N ASP A 93 -16.91 3.24 -2.94
CA ASP A 93 -16.16 1.98 -3.00
C ASP A 93 -14.64 2.21 -3.17
N LEU A 94 -14.26 3.22 -3.95
CA LEU A 94 -12.87 3.62 -4.14
C LEU A 94 -12.29 4.17 -2.84
N ALA A 95 -13.00 5.05 -2.14
CA ALA A 95 -12.56 5.61 -0.87
C ALA A 95 -12.36 4.53 0.21
N ASP A 96 -13.28 3.55 0.29
CA ASP A 96 -13.18 2.42 1.21
C ASP A 96 -11.98 1.51 0.87
N SER A 97 -11.73 1.30 -0.42
CA SER A 97 -10.57 0.53 -0.90
C SER A 97 -9.26 1.25 -0.57
N GLU A 98 -9.17 2.57 -0.77
CA GLU A 98 -8.00 3.38 -0.40
C GLU A 98 -7.74 3.35 1.10
N ALA A 99 -8.78 3.45 1.93
CA ALA A 99 -8.67 3.34 3.38
C ALA A 99 -8.15 1.95 3.80
N THR A 100 -8.64 0.89 3.17
CA THR A 100 -8.19 -0.48 3.41
C THR A 100 -6.73 -0.67 3.05
N VAL A 101 -6.29 -0.15 1.90
CA VAL A 101 -4.88 -0.19 1.48
C VAL A 101 -3.99 0.52 2.50
N SER A 102 -4.36 1.72 2.93
CA SER A 102 -3.59 2.48 3.92
C SER A 102 -3.46 1.72 5.26
N TYR A 103 -4.53 1.09 5.72
CA TYR A 103 -4.51 0.25 6.92
C TYR A 103 -3.56 -0.96 6.77
N LEU A 104 -3.60 -1.64 5.62
CA LEU A 104 -2.72 -2.77 5.35
C LEU A 104 -1.23 -2.37 5.24
N GLU A 105 -0.94 -1.20 4.69
CA GLU A 105 0.43 -0.65 4.64
C GLU A 105 1.01 -0.40 6.03
N ILE A 106 0.20 0.14 6.96
CA ILE A 106 0.59 0.35 8.35
C ILE A 106 0.89 -0.99 9.03
N ASN A 107 -0.03 -1.96 8.94
CA ASN A 107 0.17 -3.27 9.53
C ASN A 107 1.42 -3.99 8.97
N LEU A 108 1.70 -3.83 7.67
CA LEU A 108 2.89 -4.39 7.05
C LEU A 108 4.17 -3.74 7.60
N ALA A 109 4.17 -2.42 7.81
CA ALA A 109 5.29 -1.72 8.42
C ALA A 109 5.55 -2.19 9.86
N ASP A 110 4.49 -2.33 10.66
CA ASP A 110 4.57 -2.83 12.04
C ASP A 110 5.12 -4.26 12.09
N ALA A 111 4.61 -5.16 11.24
CA ALA A 111 5.07 -6.54 11.15
C ALA A 111 6.55 -6.62 10.74
N ASN A 112 7.00 -5.79 9.81
CA ASN A 112 8.41 -5.72 9.43
C ASN A 112 9.30 -5.24 10.58
N SER A 113 8.84 -4.25 11.36
CA SER A 113 9.56 -3.79 12.54
C SER A 113 9.67 -4.88 13.61
N GLU A 114 8.61 -5.66 13.82
CA GLU A 114 8.62 -6.79 14.75
C GLU A 114 9.61 -7.87 14.31
N ILE A 115 9.62 -8.22 13.01
CA ILE A 115 10.57 -9.18 12.44
C ILE A 115 12.02 -8.72 12.68
N SER A 116 12.36 -7.47 12.37
CA SER A 116 13.71 -6.95 12.60
C SER A 116 14.10 -6.96 14.09
N GLY A 117 13.15 -6.72 14.99
CA GLY A 117 13.36 -6.85 16.43
C GLY A 117 13.70 -8.28 16.83
N LEU A 118 12.91 -9.25 16.37
CA LEU A 118 13.11 -10.67 16.65
C LEU A 118 14.43 -11.20 16.06
N GLU A 119 14.83 -10.74 14.88
CA GLU A 119 16.13 -11.06 14.29
C GLU A 119 17.29 -10.58 15.18
N GLY A 120 17.16 -9.37 15.75
CA GLY A 120 18.13 -8.84 16.71
C GLY A 120 18.22 -9.67 17.99
N ASP A 121 17.08 -10.07 18.54
CA ASP A 121 17.02 -10.92 19.74
C ASP A 121 17.65 -12.30 19.50
N VAL A 122 17.42 -12.91 18.34
CA VAL A 122 18.05 -14.18 17.95
C VAL A 122 19.57 -14.05 17.91
N LEU A 123 20.11 -13.01 17.26
CA LEU A 123 21.55 -12.79 17.20
C LEU A 123 22.18 -12.59 18.59
N ALA A 124 21.48 -11.88 19.48
CA ALA A 124 21.94 -11.69 20.86
C ALA A 124 21.95 -13.02 21.65
N LEU A 125 20.93 -13.85 21.47
CA LEU A 125 20.86 -15.18 22.08
C LEU A 125 21.93 -16.13 21.54
N GLU A 126 22.20 -16.11 20.23
CA GLU A 126 23.26 -16.90 19.61
C GLU A 126 24.63 -16.49 20.17
N SER A 127 24.91 -15.19 20.29
CA SER A 127 26.14 -14.70 20.90
C SER A 127 26.28 -15.11 22.36
N THR A 128 25.19 -15.05 23.13
CA THR A 128 25.18 -15.49 24.53
C THR A 128 25.44 -16.99 24.64
N ASN A 129 24.79 -17.80 23.80
CA ASN A 129 25.01 -19.26 23.78
C ASN A 129 26.44 -19.63 23.39
N ALA A 130 27.06 -18.90 22.44
CA ALA A 130 28.46 -19.09 22.09
C ALA A 130 29.38 -18.80 23.28
N SER A 131 29.19 -17.67 23.96
CA SER A 131 29.96 -17.30 25.17
C SER A 131 29.81 -18.35 26.27
N LEU A 132 28.59 -18.79 26.55
CA LEU A 132 28.33 -19.82 27.56
C LEU A 132 28.92 -21.18 27.17
N THR A 133 28.98 -21.50 25.87
CA THR A 133 29.62 -22.72 25.38
C THR A 133 31.14 -22.65 25.62
N ASP A 134 31.77 -21.52 25.32
CA ASP A 134 33.21 -21.30 25.55
C ASP A 134 33.57 -21.36 27.04
N GLU A 135 32.76 -20.73 27.91
CA GLU A 135 32.91 -20.81 29.37
C GLU A 135 32.76 -22.25 29.87
N LEU A 136 31.76 -22.98 29.35
CA LEU A 136 31.50 -24.37 29.73
C LEU A 136 32.67 -25.28 29.33
N ASP A 137 33.22 -25.12 28.13
CA ASP A 137 34.35 -25.90 27.64
C ASP A 137 35.63 -25.61 28.44
N THR A 138 35.84 -24.34 28.83
CA THR A 138 36.94 -23.91 29.69
C THR A 138 36.90 -24.64 31.04
N VAL A 139 35.74 -24.69 31.70
CA VAL A 139 35.60 -25.34 33.01
C VAL A 139 35.59 -26.88 32.92
N LYS A 140 35.00 -27.46 31.86
CA LYS A 140 34.93 -28.92 31.69
C LYS A 140 36.25 -29.55 31.25
N SER A 141 37.10 -28.79 30.57
CA SER A 141 38.35 -29.30 30.02
C SER A 141 39.56 -28.50 30.50
N PRO A 142 39.77 -28.39 31.83
CA PRO A 142 40.86 -27.59 32.36
C PRO A 142 42.21 -28.23 32.02
N ARG A 143 43.27 -27.43 32.05
CA ARG A 143 44.62 -27.86 31.67
C ARG A 143 45.68 -27.38 32.66
N HIS A 144 46.84 -28.00 32.61
CA HIS A 144 48.02 -27.47 33.26
C HIS A 144 48.58 -26.26 32.51
N PHE A 145 49.32 -25.41 33.23
CA PHE A 145 50.12 -24.34 32.63
C PHE A 145 51.21 -24.95 31.73
N SER A 146 51.42 -24.33 30.58
CA SER A 146 52.42 -24.74 29.57
C SER A 146 53.83 -24.24 29.91
N SER A 147 53.94 -23.17 30.70
CA SER A 147 55.22 -22.58 31.10
C SER A 147 55.09 -21.83 32.41
N LEU A 148 56.23 -21.62 33.09
CA LEU A 148 56.27 -20.79 34.29
C LEU A 148 55.81 -19.35 34.00
N SER A 149 56.16 -18.81 32.83
CA SER A 149 55.74 -17.46 32.41
C SER A 149 54.24 -17.32 32.27
N GLU A 150 53.56 -18.37 31.80
CA GLU A 150 52.09 -18.40 31.74
C GLU A 150 51.47 -18.42 33.13
N LEU A 151 52.01 -19.24 34.04
CA LEU A 151 51.57 -19.29 35.43
C LEU A 151 51.74 -17.95 36.14
N THR A 152 52.93 -17.34 36.05
CA THR A 152 53.21 -16.07 36.75
C THR A 152 52.38 -14.94 36.17
N ASN A 153 52.19 -14.89 34.84
CA ASN A 153 51.32 -13.88 34.23
C ASN A 153 49.86 -14.08 34.66
N TRP A 154 49.38 -15.32 34.77
CA TRP A 154 48.04 -15.58 35.28
C TRP A 154 47.90 -15.11 36.75
N LEU A 155 48.87 -15.43 37.61
CA LEU A 155 48.90 -14.96 39.01
C LEU A 155 48.94 -13.42 39.10
N ASP A 156 49.75 -12.75 38.27
CA ASP A 156 49.82 -11.28 38.23
C ASP A 156 48.48 -10.60 37.90
N ASN A 157 47.57 -11.31 37.22
CA ASN A 157 46.22 -10.83 36.89
C ASN A 157 45.15 -11.34 37.87
N ASP A 158 45.46 -12.31 38.71
CA ASP A 158 44.59 -12.73 39.79
C ASP A 158 44.76 -11.78 40.99
N ASP A 159 43.68 -11.54 41.72
CA ASP A 159 43.70 -10.64 42.89
C ASP A 159 43.43 -11.39 44.20
N THR A 160 43.60 -12.71 44.27
CA THR A 160 43.24 -13.49 45.47
C THR A 160 43.99 -13.00 46.71
N ASN A 161 45.29 -12.73 46.58
CA ASN A 161 46.16 -12.21 47.63
C ASN A 161 45.72 -10.83 48.17
N ILE A 162 45.14 -9.98 47.31
CA ILE A 162 44.72 -8.62 47.66
C ILE A 162 43.25 -8.60 48.13
N ALA A 163 42.34 -9.16 47.33
CA ALA A 163 40.91 -9.16 47.60
C ALA A 163 40.55 -9.94 48.87
N TYR A 164 41.38 -10.92 49.26
CA TYR A 164 41.16 -11.76 50.43
C TYR A 164 42.33 -11.72 51.43
N ALA A 165 43.13 -10.65 51.47
CA ALA A 165 44.30 -10.51 52.35
C ALA A 165 44.05 -10.76 53.85
N GLY A 166 42.81 -10.58 54.33
CA GLY A 166 42.42 -10.81 55.72
C GLY A 166 41.98 -12.24 56.04
N GLU A 167 41.85 -13.09 55.03
CA GLU A 167 41.42 -14.47 55.18
C GLU A 167 42.57 -15.39 55.63
N ARG A 168 42.21 -16.58 56.10
CA ARG A 168 43.22 -17.60 56.45
C ARG A 168 43.92 -18.10 55.17
N PRO A 169 45.22 -18.44 55.21
CA PRO A 169 45.94 -18.93 54.02
C PRO A 169 45.27 -20.12 53.33
N ILE A 170 44.66 -21.02 54.10
CA ILE A 170 43.89 -22.15 53.55
C ILE A 170 42.67 -21.71 52.73
N VAL A 171 41.99 -20.62 53.14
CA VAL A 171 40.82 -20.09 52.44
C VAL A 171 41.27 -19.44 51.12
N GLN A 172 42.32 -18.62 51.17
CA GLN A 172 42.93 -18.02 49.96
C GLN A 172 43.36 -19.10 48.97
N ALA A 173 44.01 -20.18 49.44
CA ALA A 173 44.44 -21.28 48.58
C ALA A 173 43.28 -22.00 47.86
N PHE A 174 42.14 -22.19 48.54
CA PHE A 174 40.93 -22.74 47.90
C PHE A 174 40.27 -21.75 46.93
N ILE A 175 40.29 -20.46 47.22
CA ILE A 175 39.79 -19.41 46.31
C ILE A 175 40.62 -19.40 45.03
N LEU A 176 41.95 -19.36 45.17
CA LEU A 176 42.89 -19.38 44.04
C LEU A 176 42.68 -20.62 43.17
N MET A 177 42.46 -21.79 43.79
CA MET A 177 42.15 -23.03 43.08
C MET A 177 40.86 -22.95 42.26
N VAL A 178 39.78 -22.41 42.84
CA VAL A 178 38.50 -22.28 42.15
C VAL A 178 38.58 -21.27 41.00
N ARG A 179 39.33 -20.18 41.19
CA ARG A 179 39.55 -19.18 40.14
C ARG A 179 40.37 -19.74 38.99
N ALA A 180 41.47 -20.42 39.28
CA ALA A 180 42.24 -21.14 38.27
C ALA A 180 41.35 -22.09 37.46
N LEU A 181 40.48 -22.86 38.12
CA LEU A 181 39.57 -23.78 37.42
C LEU A 181 38.57 -23.05 36.51
N ARG A 182 38.03 -21.91 36.94
CA ARG A 182 37.13 -21.08 36.12
C ARG A 182 37.83 -20.51 34.90
N ASP A 183 39.11 -20.23 35.01
CA ASP A 183 39.96 -19.76 33.92
C ASP A 183 40.54 -20.91 33.07
N GLY A 184 40.14 -22.16 33.35
CA GLY A 184 40.55 -23.35 32.60
C GLY A 184 41.90 -23.92 32.99
N TYR A 185 42.44 -23.52 34.15
CA TYR A 185 43.71 -23.98 34.69
C TYR A 185 43.54 -24.93 35.88
N ILE A 186 44.56 -25.76 36.06
CA ILE A 186 44.63 -26.71 37.18
C ILE A 186 45.79 -26.32 38.07
N ILE A 187 45.41 -25.88 39.26
CA ILE A 187 46.27 -25.89 40.44
C ILE A 187 45.57 -26.69 41.53
N THR A 188 46.31 -27.27 42.44
CA THR A 188 45.74 -28.04 43.56
C THR A 188 46.16 -27.44 44.89
N VAL A 189 45.35 -27.63 45.93
CA VAL A 189 45.74 -27.28 47.31
C VAL A 189 46.53 -28.44 47.89
N SER A 190 47.76 -28.15 48.33
CA SER A 190 48.64 -29.08 49.03
C SER A 190 48.73 -28.70 50.50
N ILE A 191 48.47 -29.65 51.39
CA ILE A 191 48.52 -29.48 52.84
C ILE A 191 49.49 -30.49 53.44
N TRP A 192 50.40 -30.04 54.29
CA TRP A 192 51.29 -30.93 55.03
C TRP A 192 51.57 -30.41 56.44
N GLU A 193 51.89 -31.32 57.34
CA GLU A 193 52.29 -31.00 58.71
C GLU A 193 53.80 -31.17 58.85
N SER A 194 54.46 -30.19 59.47
CA SER A 194 55.87 -30.29 59.81
C SER A 194 56.17 -29.50 61.08
N GLY A 195 56.79 -30.15 62.07
CA GLY A 195 57.19 -29.51 63.31
C GLY A 195 56.04 -28.98 64.18
N GLY A 196 54.83 -29.56 64.06
CA GLY A 196 53.63 -29.10 64.78
C GLY A 196 52.89 -27.93 64.11
N SER A 197 53.34 -27.49 62.93
CA SER A 197 52.66 -26.49 62.11
C SER A 197 52.05 -27.12 60.87
N VAL A 198 50.86 -26.65 60.48
CA VAL A 198 50.21 -27.00 59.20
C VAL A 198 50.58 -25.95 58.17
N TRP A 199 51.06 -26.41 57.02
CA TRP A 199 51.43 -25.58 55.88
C TRP A 199 50.46 -25.83 54.73
N VAL A 200 50.07 -24.77 54.03
CA VAL A 200 49.15 -24.82 52.90
C VAL A 200 49.77 -24.04 51.75
N THR A 201 49.82 -24.64 50.56
CA THR A 201 50.23 -23.95 49.32
C THR A 201 49.41 -24.47 48.15
N ASN A 202 49.27 -23.66 47.11
CA ASN A 202 48.82 -24.18 45.82
C ASN A 202 49.98 -24.85 45.08
N THR A 203 49.66 -25.77 44.18
CA THR A 203 50.62 -26.56 43.42
C THR A 203 50.25 -26.57 41.95
N ALA A 204 51.19 -26.15 41.09
CA ALA A 204 51.06 -26.17 39.64
C ALA A 204 52.06 -27.15 39.03
N TYR A 205 51.57 -27.99 38.12
CA TYR A 205 52.39 -28.91 37.33
C TYR A 205 52.68 -28.26 35.98
N ILE A 206 53.95 -28.23 35.58
CA ILE A 206 54.40 -27.64 34.30
C ILE A 206 55.42 -28.59 33.70
N GLY A 207 54.99 -29.37 32.71
CA GLY A 207 55.80 -30.43 32.11
C GLY A 207 56.26 -31.46 33.15
N SER A 208 57.56 -31.51 33.42
CA SER A 208 58.21 -32.41 34.41
C SER A 208 58.54 -31.72 35.73
N SER A 209 58.03 -30.50 35.95
CA SER A 209 58.31 -29.69 37.14
C SER A 209 57.04 -29.41 37.93
N ILE A 210 57.21 -29.29 39.25
CA ILE A 210 56.18 -28.85 40.19
C ILE A 210 56.60 -27.55 40.83
N TYR A 211 55.70 -26.57 40.79
CA TYR A 211 55.84 -25.28 41.45
C TYR A 211 54.86 -25.19 42.61
N ARG A 212 55.33 -24.65 43.73
CA ARG A 212 54.49 -24.23 44.86
C ARG A 212 54.19 -22.75 44.72
N ILE A 213 52.98 -22.38 45.09
CA ILE A 213 52.49 -21.01 45.05
C ILE A 213 51.95 -20.71 46.45
N ASP A 214 52.42 -19.63 47.07
CA ASP A 214 51.75 -19.10 48.26
C ASP A 214 50.61 -18.18 47.83
N ALA A 215 49.43 -18.37 48.41
CA ALA A 215 48.23 -17.66 47.97
C ALA A 215 48.08 -16.29 48.63
N ASP A 216 48.93 -15.97 49.62
CA ASP A 216 48.94 -14.71 50.34
C ASP A 216 49.80 -13.63 49.64
N ASP A 217 50.76 -14.02 48.81
CA ASP A 217 51.66 -13.11 48.09
C ASP A 217 52.01 -13.55 46.65
N ASP A 218 51.38 -14.60 46.13
CA ASP A 218 51.63 -15.23 44.81
C ASP A 218 53.06 -15.74 44.60
N TYR A 219 53.86 -15.87 45.67
CA TYR A 219 55.23 -16.30 45.56
C TYR A 219 55.32 -17.71 45.00
N THR A 220 55.96 -17.82 43.83
CA THR A 220 56.09 -19.08 43.09
C THR A 220 57.51 -19.66 43.23
N LEU A 221 57.61 -20.89 43.73
CA LEU A 221 58.87 -21.59 43.98
C LEU A 221 58.92 -22.96 43.28
N LEU A 222 60.02 -23.25 42.58
CA LEU A 222 60.27 -24.60 42.05
C LEU A 222 60.47 -25.57 43.22
N TRP A 223 59.55 -26.52 43.38
CA TRP A 223 59.63 -27.52 44.44
C TRP A 223 60.45 -28.74 44.01
N LYS A 224 60.19 -29.25 42.81
CA LYS A 224 60.88 -30.42 42.28
C LYS A 224 60.79 -30.47 40.75
N SER A 225 61.87 -30.91 40.12
CA SER A 225 61.99 -31.07 38.66
C SER A 225 62.45 -32.49 38.32
N GLY A 226 62.41 -32.83 37.01
CA GLY A 226 62.86 -34.13 36.51
C GLY A 226 61.87 -35.27 36.80
N MET A 227 60.58 -34.95 36.96
CA MET A 227 59.51 -35.94 37.06
C MET A 227 59.12 -36.49 35.69
N GLU A 228 58.31 -37.54 35.68
CA GLU A 228 57.54 -37.92 34.50
C GLU A 228 56.62 -36.76 34.09
N THR A 229 56.55 -36.49 32.79
CA THR A 229 55.75 -35.39 32.25
C THR A 229 54.27 -35.68 32.42
N VAL A 230 53.55 -34.76 33.06
CA VAL A 230 52.10 -34.86 33.17
C VAL A 230 51.47 -34.44 31.83
N PRO A 231 50.42 -35.13 31.33
CA PRO A 231 49.67 -34.69 30.16
C PRO A 231 49.17 -33.26 30.34
N SER A 232 49.19 -32.44 29.29
CA SER A 232 48.78 -31.02 29.39
C SER A 232 47.31 -30.86 29.80
N LYS A 233 46.44 -31.79 29.41
CA LYS A 233 45.06 -31.91 29.90
C LYS A 233 44.94 -33.20 30.72
N PRO A 234 44.29 -33.19 31.89
CA PRO A 234 44.06 -34.42 32.65
C PRO A 234 43.29 -35.42 31.83
N LEU A 235 43.60 -36.69 32.04
CA LEU A 235 42.78 -37.79 31.54
C LEU A 235 41.56 -37.92 32.46
N PRO A 236 40.33 -37.99 31.91
CA PRO A 236 39.13 -38.25 32.70
C PRO A 236 39.14 -39.63 33.37
#